data_AF-A0A3A5Y2W4-F1
#
_entry.id   AF-A0A3A5Y2W4-F1
#
_cell.length_a   1.000
_cell.length_b   1.000
_cell.length_c   1.000
_cell.angle_alpha   90.00
_cell.angle_beta   90.00
_cell.angle_gamma   90.00
#
_symmetry.space_group_name_H-M   'P 1'
#
loop_
_entity.id
_entity.type
_entity.pdbx_description
1 polymer ?
#
loop_
_entity_poly.entity_id
_entity_poly.type
_entity_poly.pdbx_seq_one_letter_code
_entity_poly.pdbx_strand_id
1 'polypeptide(L)'
;MSFEPFFFGHVSPNNPMVNKLKLEAINDIPNIRDGFLGYQWGNEYVKEQLAAFYWLMNKYGVVYSFEGTHLSTFAEMFNKGQFFCTTQTCAMASLCLSVGLSIELVKIPGHMYLVVLDQEGNPLYPMDCTAIWKLDKTLPFDKQIEMSRKDFEYMLELSTAVYEENFPFIEAQNSSYFVLPMTSMEYNNSGFLPLTCLTFPAMHVALTRMFV
;
A
#
# COMPACT_ATOMS: atom_id res chain seq x y z
N MET A 1 -13.76 -4.60 18.36
CA MET A 1 -14.04 -5.11 17.00
C MET A 1 -12.70 -5.33 16.34
N SER A 2 -12.42 -6.50 15.76
CA SER A 2 -11.15 -6.70 15.05
C SER A 2 -11.15 -5.78 13.82
N PHE A 3 -10.05 -5.06 13.62
CA PHE A 3 -9.85 -4.16 12.48
C PHE A 3 -9.59 -4.94 11.17
N GLU A 4 -9.21 -6.22 11.28
CA GLU A 4 -8.81 -7.04 10.14
C GLU A 4 -9.94 -7.24 9.10
N PRO A 5 -11.16 -7.68 9.48
CA PRO A 5 -12.24 -7.91 8.49
C PRO A 5 -12.64 -6.65 7.74
N PHE A 6 -12.36 -5.48 8.31
CA PHE A 6 -12.64 -4.19 7.70
C PHE A 6 -11.70 -3.90 6.54
N PHE A 7 -10.40 -4.20 6.64
CA PHE A 7 -9.45 -3.94 5.55
C PHE A 7 -9.55 -4.96 4.40
N PHE A 8 -9.81 -6.23 4.72
CA PHE A 8 -9.90 -7.30 3.72
C PHE A 8 -11.01 -7.07 2.66
N GLY A 9 -12.07 -6.32 3.01
CA GLY A 9 -13.14 -5.97 2.06
C GLY A 9 -12.80 -4.84 1.08
N HIS A 10 -11.76 -4.04 1.36
CA HIS A 10 -11.40 -2.87 0.56
C HIS A 10 -10.09 -3.04 -0.22
N VAL A 11 -9.22 -3.95 0.21
CA VAL A 11 -7.99 -4.33 -0.50
C VAL A 11 -8.32 -5.37 -1.57
N SER A 12 -8.09 -5.03 -2.85
CA SER A 12 -8.53 -5.80 -4.01
C SER A 12 -7.43 -5.92 -5.08
N PRO A 13 -6.36 -6.68 -4.82
CA PRO A 13 -5.22 -6.81 -5.74
C PRO A 13 -5.58 -7.42 -7.10
N ASN A 14 -6.64 -8.25 -7.14
CA ASN A 14 -7.13 -8.92 -8.36
C ASN A 14 -8.20 -8.11 -9.12
N ASN A 15 -8.45 -6.85 -8.73
CA ASN A 15 -9.42 -6.01 -9.42
C ASN A 15 -8.98 -5.75 -10.88
N PRO A 16 -9.85 -5.87 -11.89
CA PRO A 16 -9.48 -5.60 -13.30
C PRO A 16 -8.86 -4.21 -13.53
N MET A 17 -9.23 -3.22 -12.71
CA MET A 17 -8.68 -1.88 -12.76
C MET A 17 -7.18 -1.84 -12.42
N VAL A 18 -6.69 -2.75 -11.58
CA VAL A 18 -5.26 -2.85 -11.24
C VAL A 18 -4.42 -3.12 -12.48
N ASN A 19 -4.84 -4.05 -13.35
CA ASN A 19 -4.12 -4.34 -14.58
C ASN A 19 -4.11 -3.15 -15.54
N LYS A 20 -5.24 -2.42 -15.63
CA LYS A 20 -5.32 -1.18 -16.42
C LYS A 20 -4.33 -0.14 -15.90
N LEU A 21 -4.29 0.08 -14.58
CA LEU A 21 -3.40 1.05 -13.95
C LEU A 21 -1.92 0.67 -14.13
N LYS A 22 -1.57 -0.61 -13.98
CA LYS A 22 -0.20 -1.09 -14.23
C LYS A 22 0.24 -0.82 -15.67
N LEU A 23 -0.61 -1.13 -16.66
CA LEU A 23 -0.30 -0.84 -18.07
C LEU A 23 -0.14 0.66 -18.33
N GLU A 24 -0.95 1.49 -17.68
CA GLU A 24 -0.83 2.94 -17.79
C GLU A 24 0.49 3.45 -17.22
N ALA A 25 0.88 2.99 -16.02
CA ALA A 25 2.18 3.34 -15.44
C ALA A 25 3.33 2.90 -16.34
N ILE A 26 3.28 1.68 -16.91
CA ILE A 26 4.30 1.16 -17.86
C ILE A 26 4.49 2.10 -19.06
N ASN A 27 3.41 2.69 -19.55
CA ASN A 27 3.47 3.64 -20.66
C ASN A 27 3.96 5.03 -20.24
N ASP A 28 3.69 5.43 -19.00
CA ASP A 28 4.04 6.75 -18.48
C ASP A 28 5.51 6.84 -17.98
N ILE A 29 6.00 5.79 -17.32
CA ILE A 29 7.23 5.82 -16.52
C ILE A 29 8.33 4.95 -17.16
N PRO A 30 9.41 5.55 -17.71
CA PRO A 30 10.47 4.80 -18.39
C PRO A 30 11.17 3.75 -17.52
N ASN A 31 11.32 4.00 -16.21
CA ASN A 31 12.05 3.14 -15.29
C ASN A 31 11.36 1.80 -15.01
N ILE A 32 10.05 1.69 -15.28
CA ILE A 32 9.29 0.45 -15.06
C ILE A 32 8.73 -0.14 -16.37
N ARG A 33 9.34 0.21 -17.51
CA ARG A 33 8.94 -0.26 -18.86
C ARG A 33 8.92 -1.79 -19.00
N ASP A 34 9.77 -2.47 -18.23
CA ASP A 34 9.91 -3.92 -18.23
C ASP A 34 8.86 -4.60 -17.34
N GLY A 35 7.99 -3.80 -16.72
CA GLY A 35 6.82 -4.23 -15.97
C GLY A 35 7.01 -4.18 -14.46
N PHE A 36 5.95 -4.55 -13.75
CA PHE A 36 5.99 -4.69 -12.29
C PHE A 36 6.41 -6.12 -11.94
N LEU A 37 7.64 -6.26 -11.46
CA LEU A 37 8.32 -7.54 -11.25
C LEU A 37 8.51 -7.89 -9.75
N GLY A 38 7.88 -7.12 -8.86
CA GLY A 38 8.02 -7.31 -7.42
C GLY A 38 9.49 -7.22 -7.00
N TYR A 39 9.99 -8.24 -6.34
CA TYR A 39 11.35 -8.28 -5.80
C TYR A 39 12.43 -8.72 -6.81
N GLN A 40 12.08 -9.10 -8.04
CA GLN A 40 13.02 -9.77 -8.96
C GLN A 40 14.31 -8.96 -9.23
N TRP A 41 14.25 -7.63 -9.18
CA TRP A 41 15.39 -6.74 -9.42
C TRP A 41 15.85 -5.99 -8.15
N GLY A 42 15.49 -6.51 -6.97
CA GLY A 42 15.93 -6.00 -5.68
C GLY A 42 15.16 -4.76 -5.19
N ASN A 43 15.53 -4.31 -3.99
CA ASN A 43 14.80 -3.28 -3.24
C ASN A 43 14.75 -1.92 -3.95
N GLU A 44 15.82 -1.53 -4.65
CA GLU A 44 15.79 -0.29 -5.44
C GLU A 44 14.74 -0.34 -6.55
N TYR A 45 14.52 -1.49 -7.19
CA TYR A 45 13.44 -1.64 -8.17
C TYR A 45 12.05 -1.71 -7.52
N VAL A 46 11.96 -2.21 -6.28
CA VAL A 46 10.72 -2.08 -5.49
C VAL A 46 10.38 -0.61 -5.31
N LYS A 47 11.34 0.24 -4.93
CA LYS A 47 11.13 1.70 -4.80
C LYS A 47 10.67 2.34 -6.12
N GLU A 48 11.23 1.94 -7.26
CA GLU A 48 10.77 2.41 -8.58
C GLU A 48 9.30 2.04 -8.87
N GLN A 49 8.89 0.81 -8.52
CA GLN A 49 7.50 0.37 -8.65
C GLN A 49 6.55 1.17 -7.73
N LEU A 50 6.98 1.47 -6.51
CA LEU A 50 6.22 2.29 -5.57
C LEU A 50 6.08 3.74 -6.05
N ALA A 51 7.14 4.32 -6.62
CA ALA A 51 7.08 5.64 -7.23
C ALA A 51 6.09 5.69 -8.41
N ALA A 52 6.02 4.62 -9.20
CA ALA A 52 5.06 4.51 -10.30
C ALA A 52 3.60 4.39 -9.78
N PHE A 53 3.37 3.66 -8.68
CA PHE A 53 2.06 3.65 -8.03
C PHE A 53 1.69 5.00 -7.43
N TYR A 54 2.64 5.69 -6.79
CA TYR A 54 2.45 7.03 -6.28
C TYR A 54 2.07 8.01 -7.41
N TRP A 55 2.75 7.94 -8.56
CA TRP A 55 2.40 8.69 -9.77
C TRP A 55 0.95 8.46 -10.21
N LEU A 56 0.49 7.21 -10.29
CA LEU A 56 -0.90 6.90 -10.65
C LEU A 56 -1.89 7.55 -9.66
N MET A 57 -1.56 7.51 -8.37
CA MET A 57 -2.39 8.15 -7.34
C MET A 57 -2.44 9.68 -7.54
N ASN A 58 -1.31 10.34 -7.84
CA ASN A 58 -1.32 11.78 -8.15
C ASN A 58 -2.10 12.09 -9.43
N LYS A 59 -1.91 11.29 -10.50
CA LYS A 59 -2.51 11.47 -11.83
C LYS A 59 -4.03 11.44 -11.78
N TYR A 60 -4.58 10.48 -11.04
CA TYR A 60 -6.03 10.33 -10.83
C TYR A 60 -6.59 11.26 -9.75
N GLY A 61 -5.75 12.14 -9.17
CA GLY A 61 -6.17 13.10 -8.16
C GLY A 61 -6.64 12.41 -6.88
N VAL A 62 -6.01 11.29 -6.50
CA VAL A 62 -6.28 10.57 -5.26
C VAL A 62 -5.69 11.35 -4.08
N VAL A 63 -6.25 12.53 -3.80
CA VAL A 63 -5.78 13.46 -2.76
C VAL A 63 -6.57 13.25 -1.46
N TYR A 64 -5.90 13.44 -0.33
CA TYR A 64 -6.51 13.33 1.00
C TYR A 64 -7.55 14.44 1.23
N SER A 65 -8.71 14.08 1.81
CA SER A 65 -9.80 14.97 2.20
C SER A 65 -10.18 14.73 3.66
N PHE A 66 -10.43 15.81 4.40
CA PHE A 66 -10.78 15.77 5.82
C PHE A 66 -12.26 15.44 6.09
N GLU A 67 -13.15 15.43 5.08
CA GLU A 67 -14.60 15.33 5.31
C GLU A 67 -15.26 14.13 4.60
N GLY A 68 -15.81 13.20 5.40
CA GLY A 68 -16.78 12.18 4.99
C GLY A 68 -16.64 10.82 5.70
N THR A 69 -17.72 10.05 5.67
CA THR A 69 -17.91 8.80 6.44
C THR A 69 -17.96 7.54 5.57
N HIS A 70 -17.78 7.66 4.25
CA HIS A 70 -17.96 6.57 3.29
C HIS A 70 -16.63 5.98 2.81
N LEU A 71 -16.34 4.72 3.16
CA LEU A 71 -15.27 3.98 2.50
C LEU A 71 -15.68 3.64 1.07
N SER A 72 -14.96 4.22 0.12
CA SER A 72 -15.09 3.91 -1.30
C SER A 72 -14.37 2.58 -1.61
N THR A 73 -14.92 1.79 -2.52
CA THR A 73 -14.21 0.62 -3.07
C THR A 73 -12.99 1.04 -3.90
N PHE A 74 -12.02 0.15 -4.12
CA PHE A 74 -10.83 0.41 -4.94
C PHE A 74 -11.17 1.08 -6.28
N ALA A 75 -12.16 0.56 -7.01
CA ALA A 75 -12.56 1.11 -8.30
C ALA A 75 -13.23 2.49 -8.17
N GLU A 76 -14.03 2.71 -7.13
CA GLU A 76 -14.59 4.03 -6.85
C GLU A 76 -13.51 5.06 -6.54
N MET A 77 -12.35 4.64 -6.02
CA MET A 77 -11.27 5.56 -5.73
C MET A 77 -10.68 6.21 -6.97
N PHE A 78 -10.30 5.41 -7.95
CA PHE A 78 -9.72 5.99 -9.17
C PHE A 78 -10.78 6.70 -10.03
N ASN A 79 -12.07 6.48 -9.80
CA ASN A 79 -13.16 7.13 -10.53
C ASN A 79 -13.63 8.47 -9.93
N LYS A 80 -13.51 8.70 -8.62
CA LYS A 80 -14.14 9.86 -7.92
C LYS A 80 -13.17 10.99 -7.47
N GLY A 81 -11.87 10.73 -7.32
CA GLY A 81 -10.85 11.77 -7.05
C GLY A 81 -10.87 12.49 -5.68
N GLN A 82 -11.50 11.97 -4.61
CA GLN A 82 -11.45 12.52 -3.24
C GLN A 82 -11.53 11.43 -2.15
N PHE A 83 -10.56 11.34 -1.20
CA PHE A 83 -10.44 10.16 -0.30
C PHE A 83 -9.97 10.40 1.13
N PHE A 84 -10.19 9.38 1.98
CA PHE A 84 -9.73 9.27 3.38
C PHE A 84 -8.43 8.46 3.48
N CYS A 85 -7.70 8.62 4.60
CA CYS A 85 -6.42 7.95 4.86
C CYS A 85 -6.51 6.42 4.72
N THR A 86 -7.57 5.83 5.25
CA THR A 86 -7.83 4.39 5.19
C THR A 86 -8.01 3.91 3.76
N THR A 87 -8.79 4.63 2.96
CA THR A 87 -9.10 4.22 1.59
C THR A 87 -7.85 4.32 0.70
N GLN A 88 -7.09 5.42 0.81
CA GLN A 88 -5.81 5.61 0.11
C GLN A 88 -4.81 4.49 0.40
N THR A 89 -4.70 4.14 1.68
CA THR A 89 -3.86 3.04 2.14
C THR A 89 -4.31 1.70 1.55
N CYS A 90 -5.62 1.42 1.50
CA CYS A 90 -6.16 0.21 0.87
C CYS A 90 -5.89 0.13 -0.64
N ALA A 91 -5.94 1.25 -1.37
CA ALA A 91 -5.58 1.25 -2.78
C ALA A 91 -4.09 0.98 -3.01
N MET A 92 -3.22 1.64 -2.24
CA MET A 92 -1.79 1.39 -2.31
C MET A 92 -1.47 -0.07 -1.95
N ALA A 93 -2.12 -0.62 -0.92
CA ALA A 93 -2.02 -2.04 -0.55
C ALA A 93 -2.42 -2.96 -1.70
N SER A 94 -3.54 -2.68 -2.37
CA SER A 94 -4.01 -3.45 -3.52
C SER A 94 -2.99 -3.46 -4.65
N LEU A 95 -2.38 -2.31 -4.95
CA LEU A 95 -1.34 -2.19 -5.98
C LEU A 95 -0.08 -2.99 -5.59
N CYS A 96 0.42 -2.84 -4.36
CA CYS A 96 1.60 -3.55 -3.85
C CYS A 96 1.41 -5.07 -3.89
N LEU A 97 0.30 -5.57 -3.34
CA LEU A 97 -0.02 -6.99 -3.30
C LEU A 97 -0.17 -7.57 -4.72
N SER A 98 -0.71 -6.80 -5.67
CA SER A 98 -0.92 -7.24 -7.06
C SER A 98 0.36 -7.49 -7.86
N VAL A 99 1.50 -7.06 -7.32
CA VAL A 99 2.83 -7.24 -7.94
C VAL A 99 3.74 -8.10 -7.05
N GLY A 100 3.15 -8.78 -6.07
CA GLY A 100 3.84 -9.75 -5.23
C GLY A 100 4.51 -9.19 -3.99
N LEU A 101 4.41 -7.88 -3.72
CA LEU A 101 5.02 -7.27 -2.54
C LEU A 101 4.22 -7.61 -1.28
N SER A 102 4.93 -7.94 -0.20
CA SER A 102 4.37 -8.07 1.14
C SER A 102 4.32 -6.70 1.81
N ILE A 103 3.27 -6.47 2.60
CA ILE A 103 3.07 -5.20 3.29
C ILE A 103 2.60 -5.42 4.74
N GLU A 104 2.68 -4.37 5.53
CA GLU A 104 1.99 -4.22 6.81
C GLU A 104 1.16 -2.94 6.81
N LEU A 105 -0.06 -2.99 7.33
CA LEU A 105 -0.79 -1.79 7.70
C LEU A 105 -0.49 -1.48 9.16
N VAL A 106 0.17 -0.35 9.40
CA VAL A 106 0.65 0.05 10.72
C VAL A 106 -0.15 1.25 11.20
N LYS A 107 -0.95 1.04 12.24
CA LYS A 107 -1.67 2.09 12.96
C LYS A 107 -0.80 2.56 14.13
N ILE A 108 -0.55 3.86 14.17
CA ILE A 108 -0.02 4.57 15.34
C ILE A 108 -1.12 5.46 15.95
N PRO A 109 -0.94 6.05 17.14
CA PRO A 109 -1.87 7.05 17.65
C PRO A 109 -2.10 8.18 16.62
N GLY A 110 -3.36 8.43 16.26
CA GLY A 110 -3.73 9.49 15.32
C GLY A 110 -3.51 9.20 13.83
N HIS A 111 -2.67 8.23 13.43
CA HIS A 111 -2.33 8.01 12.01
C HIS A 111 -2.20 6.54 11.57
N MET A 112 -2.15 6.27 10.27
CA MET A 112 -1.91 4.93 9.70
C MET A 112 -1.01 5.02 8.48
N TYR A 113 -0.09 4.06 8.37
CA TYR A 113 0.84 3.92 7.25
C TYR A 113 0.71 2.55 6.60
N LEU A 114 1.11 2.47 5.34
CA LEU A 114 1.45 1.21 4.70
C LEU A 114 2.97 1.05 4.78
N VAL A 115 3.45 -0.12 5.18
CA VAL A 115 4.89 -0.43 5.18
C VAL A 115 5.10 -1.57 4.19
N VAL A 116 5.89 -1.33 3.15
CA VAL A 116 6.35 -2.41 2.26
C VAL A 116 7.49 -3.15 2.95
N LEU A 117 7.45 -4.47 2.91
CA LEU A 117 8.48 -5.34 3.49
C LEU A 117 9.48 -5.79 2.42
N ASP A 118 10.72 -6.08 2.83
CA ASP A 118 11.68 -6.81 2.01
C ASP A 118 11.33 -8.31 1.90
N GLN A 119 12.17 -9.09 1.21
CA GLN A 119 11.91 -10.52 1.02
C GLN A 119 12.07 -11.34 2.32
N GLU A 120 12.83 -10.80 3.26
CA GLU A 120 13.08 -11.35 4.58
C GLU A 120 11.97 -11.00 5.59
N GLY A 121 11.04 -10.11 5.21
CA GLY A 121 9.93 -9.65 6.04
C GLY A 121 10.27 -8.46 6.94
N ASN A 122 11.40 -7.78 6.73
CA ASN A 122 11.75 -6.57 7.46
C ASN A 122 11.08 -5.34 6.83
N PRO A 123 10.75 -4.32 7.65
CA PRO A 123 10.30 -3.02 7.15
C PRO A 123 11.29 -2.42 6.15
N LEU A 124 10.83 -2.11 4.95
CA LEU A 124 11.65 -1.55 3.87
C LEU A 124 11.25 -0.13 3.50
N TYR A 125 9.98 0.09 3.16
CA TYR A 125 9.46 1.40 2.78
C TYR A 125 8.16 1.73 3.52
N PRO A 126 8.23 2.43 4.66
CA PRO A 126 7.07 3.10 5.25
C PRO A 126 6.53 4.15 4.29
N MET A 127 5.21 4.19 4.12
CA MET A 127 4.52 5.08 3.19
C MET A 127 3.29 5.72 3.84
N ASP A 128 3.35 7.04 4.00
CA ASP A 128 2.19 7.84 4.36
C ASP A 128 1.33 8.13 3.14
N CYS A 129 0.29 7.31 2.95
CA CYS A 129 -0.63 7.47 1.83
C CYS A 129 -1.50 8.74 1.90
N THR A 130 -1.47 9.50 3.00
CA THR A 130 -2.11 10.84 3.08
C THR A 130 -1.25 11.95 2.48
N ALA A 131 0.06 11.71 2.37
CA ALA A 131 1.01 12.62 1.75
C ALA A 131 1.10 12.42 0.23
N ILE A 132 -0.04 12.16 -0.41
CA ILE A 132 -0.19 12.10 -1.87
C ILE A 132 -0.60 13.49 -2.34
N TRP A 133 0.34 14.25 -2.91
CA TRP A 133 0.11 15.62 -3.36
C TRP A 133 -0.64 15.69 -4.70
N LYS A 134 -1.29 16.82 -4.93
CA LYS A 134 -1.99 17.10 -6.18
C LYS A 134 -0.99 17.54 -7.25
N LEU A 135 -1.08 16.97 -8.45
CA LEU A 135 -0.27 17.43 -9.60
C LEU A 135 -0.65 18.86 -10.01
N ASP A 136 0.36 19.64 -10.35
CA ASP A 136 0.18 20.81 -11.19
C ASP A 136 0.01 20.38 -12.66
N LYS A 137 -1.26 20.30 -13.09
CA LYS A 137 -1.63 19.90 -14.44
C LYS A 137 -1.29 20.93 -15.52
N THR A 138 -0.81 22.12 -15.14
CA THR A 138 -0.36 23.14 -16.10
C THR A 138 1.04 22.86 -16.65
N LEU A 139 1.81 22.01 -15.97
CA LEU A 139 3.16 21.64 -16.37
C LEU A 139 3.16 20.62 -17.52
N PRO A 140 4.23 20.57 -18.33
CA PRO A 140 4.48 19.47 -19.26
C PRO A 140 4.44 18.09 -18.57
N PHE A 141 4.04 17.05 -19.30
CA PHE A 141 3.80 15.71 -18.75
C PHE A 141 5.03 15.09 -18.07
N ASP A 142 6.20 15.23 -18.69
CA ASP A 142 7.49 14.81 -18.14
C ASP A 142 7.82 15.55 -16.83
N LYS A 143 7.46 16.84 -16.73
CA LYS A 143 7.63 17.63 -15.50
C LYS A 143 6.66 17.23 -14.40
N GLN A 144 5.45 16.81 -14.74
CA GLN A 144 4.52 16.25 -13.76
C GLN A 144 5.07 14.95 -13.14
N ILE A 145 5.64 14.08 -13.96
CA ILE A 145 6.29 12.84 -13.50
C ILE A 145 7.52 13.15 -12.62
N GLU A 146 8.38 14.08 -13.05
CA GLU A 146 9.55 14.50 -12.28
C GLU A 146 9.16 15.03 -10.89
N MET A 147 8.11 15.86 -10.82
CA MET A 147 7.61 16.38 -9.55
C MET A 147 7.00 15.29 -8.67
N SER A 148 6.15 14.43 -9.24
CA SER A 148 5.58 13.29 -8.52
C SER A 148 6.66 12.40 -7.90
N ARG A 149 7.77 12.18 -8.61
CA ARG A 149 8.90 11.42 -8.07
C ARG A 149 9.57 12.13 -6.88
N LYS A 150 9.80 13.45 -6.96
CA LYS A 150 10.39 14.22 -5.85
C LYS A 150 9.49 14.19 -4.62
N ASP A 151 8.19 14.36 -4.84
CA ASP A 151 7.17 14.27 -3.81
C ASP A 151 7.16 12.89 -3.14
N PHE A 152 7.27 11.81 -3.94
CA PHE A 152 7.38 10.45 -3.42
C PHE A 152 8.62 10.24 -2.52
N GLU A 153 9.80 10.69 -2.96
CA GLU A 153 11.03 10.57 -2.16
C GLU A 153 10.91 11.34 -0.85
N TYR A 154 10.34 12.56 -0.89
CA TYR A 154 10.12 13.36 0.30
C TYR A 154 9.10 12.72 1.25
N MET A 155 8.02 12.12 0.73
CA MET A 155 7.06 11.37 1.54
C MET A 155 7.72 10.15 2.20
N LEU A 156 8.56 9.40 1.48
CA LEU A 156 9.29 8.27 2.05
C LEU A 156 10.23 8.70 3.17
N GLU A 157 10.98 9.78 2.99
CA GLU A 157 11.89 10.31 4.01
C GLU A 157 11.13 10.68 5.30
N LEU A 158 10.06 11.45 5.18
CA LEU A 158 9.23 11.85 6.32
C LEU A 158 8.58 10.67 7.02
N SER A 159 7.96 9.76 6.26
CA SER A 159 7.25 8.62 6.82
C SER A 159 8.19 7.59 7.44
N THR A 160 9.42 7.45 6.92
CA THR A 160 10.47 6.63 7.53
C THR A 160 10.88 7.20 8.89
N ALA A 161 11.15 8.50 8.97
CA ALA A 161 11.51 9.15 10.24
C ALA A 161 10.43 8.97 11.32
N VAL A 162 9.15 9.16 10.94
CA VAL A 162 8.02 8.94 11.87
C VAL A 162 7.89 7.47 12.25
N TYR A 163 8.05 6.54 11.30
CA TYR A 163 8.00 5.11 11.60
C TYR A 163 9.10 4.70 12.58
N GLU A 164 10.33 5.15 12.37
CA GLU A 164 11.48 4.88 13.24
C GLU A 164 11.29 5.43 14.66
N GLU A 165 10.75 6.64 14.80
CA GLU A 165 10.39 7.22 16.11
C GLU A 165 9.38 6.35 16.86
N ASN A 166 8.45 5.72 16.14
CA ASN A 166 7.39 4.90 16.70
C ASN A 166 7.75 3.41 16.83
N PHE A 167 8.86 2.97 16.21
CA PHE A 167 9.25 1.57 16.13
C PHE A 167 9.34 0.86 17.49
N PRO A 168 9.92 1.45 18.55
CA PRO A 168 9.97 0.79 19.87
C PRO A 168 8.59 0.49 20.46
N PHE A 169 7.58 1.31 20.15
CA PHE A 169 6.21 1.10 20.64
C PHE A 169 5.44 0.08 19.80
N ILE A 170 5.73 0.04 18.49
CA ILE A 170 5.22 -0.96 17.56
C ILE A 170 5.75 -2.35 17.97
N GLU A 171 7.06 -2.46 18.19
CA GLU A 171 7.72 -3.70 18.62
C GLU A 171 7.19 -4.18 19.98
N ALA A 172 6.97 -3.25 20.92
CA ALA A 172 6.40 -3.56 22.23
C ALA A 172 4.90 -3.95 22.19
N GLN A 173 4.25 -3.95 21.02
CA GLN A 173 2.82 -4.20 20.84
C GLN A 173 1.96 -3.38 21.81
N ASN A 174 2.31 -2.11 21.99
CA ASN A 174 1.56 -1.22 22.87
C ASN A 174 0.09 -1.14 22.39
N SER A 175 -0.86 -1.13 23.32
CA SER A 175 -2.30 -1.21 23.02
C SER A 175 -2.85 -0.09 22.12
N SER A 176 -2.11 1.00 21.95
CA SER A 176 -2.48 2.11 21.05
C SER A 176 -1.92 1.97 19.63
N TYR A 177 -1.13 0.92 19.38
CA TYR A 177 -0.49 0.59 18.12
C TYR A 177 -1.06 -0.73 17.60
N PHE A 178 -1.13 -0.85 16.28
CA PHE A 178 -1.66 -2.06 15.65
C PHE A 178 -0.91 -2.31 14.33
N VAL A 179 -0.53 -3.57 14.11
CA VAL A 179 0.15 -4.03 12.89
C VAL A 179 -0.71 -5.12 12.28
N LEU A 180 -1.03 -4.98 11.00
CA LEU A 180 -1.73 -5.99 10.21
C LEU A 180 -0.86 -6.40 9.02
N PRO A 181 -0.16 -7.55 9.10
CA PRO A 181 0.59 -8.07 7.98
C PRO A 181 -0.34 -8.57 6.87
N MET A 182 0.06 -8.37 5.62
CA MET A 182 -0.60 -8.92 4.45
C MET A 182 0.44 -9.36 3.43
N THR A 183 0.40 -10.64 3.05
CA THR A 183 1.26 -11.16 1.99
C THR A 183 0.47 -11.40 0.70
N SER A 184 1.14 -11.24 -0.44
CA SER A 184 0.54 -11.57 -1.75
C SER A 184 0.13 -13.05 -1.86
N MET A 185 0.83 -13.94 -1.13
CA MET A 185 0.54 -15.37 -1.08
C MET A 185 -0.78 -15.65 -0.35
N GLU A 186 -1.06 -14.95 0.75
CA GLU A 186 -2.34 -15.05 1.45
C GLU A 186 -3.50 -14.61 0.57
N TYR A 187 -3.37 -13.51 -0.18
CA TYR A 187 -4.43 -13.02 -1.07
C TYR A 187 -4.68 -13.88 -2.32
N ASN A 188 -3.64 -14.53 -2.83
CA ASN A 188 -3.76 -15.47 -3.95
C ASN A 188 -4.38 -16.81 -3.52
N ASN A 189 -4.12 -17.23 -2.27
CA ASN A 189 -4.70 -18.45 -1.70
C ASN A 189 -6.07 -18.22 -1.06
N SER A 190 -6.37 -17.00 -0.62
CA SER A 190 -7.66 -16.62 -0.03
C SER A 190 -8.72 -16.35 -1.07
N GLY A 191 -8.63 -16.97 -2.26
CA GLY A 191 -9.58 -16.82 -3.36
C GLY A 191 -10.97 -16.67 -2.77
N PHE A 192 -11.52 -15.46 -2.85
CA PHE A 192 -12.80 -15.10 -2.23
C PHE A 192 -13.87 -15.94 -2.92
N LEU A 193 -14.03 -17.17 -2.44
CA LEU A 193 -15.20 -17.98 -2.65
C LEU A 193 -16.32 -17.25 -1.90
N PRO A 194 -17.46 -16.99 -2.57
CA PRO A 194 -18.57 -16.27 -1.95
C PRO A 194 -18.98 -16.99 -0.66
N LEU A 195 -19.10 -16.22 0.43
CA LEU A 195 -19.47 -16.66 1.78
C LEU A 195 -20.40 -17.88 1.78
N THR A 196 -19.83 -19.08 1.84
CA THR A 196 -20.50 -20.29 2.33
C THR A 196 -19.43 -21.28 2.78
N CYS A 197 -19.56 -21.74 4.02
CA CYS A 197 -18.73 -22.74 4.71
C CYS A 197 -17.33 -22.31 5.17
N LEU A 198 -17.26 -21.61 6.31
CA LEU A 198 -16.16 -21.77 7.26
C LEU A 198 -16.49 -22.89 8.24
N THR A 199 -15.89 -24.05 8.02
CA THR A 199 -15.48 -24.95 9.10
C THR A 199 -13.96 -25.04 9.03
N PHE A 200 -13.29 -24.35 9.95
CA PHE A 200 -11.85 -24.46 10.23
C PHE A 200 -11.50 -25.89 10.68
N PRO A 201 -10.31 -26.46 10.37
CA PRO A 201 -9.02 -25.92 10.84
C PRO A 201 -7.81 -26.09 9.87
N ALA A 202 -6.78 -25.25 10.04
CA ALA A 202 -5.33 -25.59 10.04
C ALA A 202 -4.41 -24.50 9.42
N MET A 203 -3.54 -23.92 10.26
CA MET A 203 -2.15 -23.44 10.03
C MET A 203 -1.82 -22.59 11.28
N HIS A 204 -0.97 -22.91 12.25
CA HIS A 204 0.17 -23.83 12.40
C HIS A 204 1.31 -23.60 11.40
N VAL A 205 1.82 -22.36 11.30
CA VAL A 205 3.27 -22.05 11.34
C VAL A 205 3.43 -20.58 11.78
N ALA A 206 3.54 -20.34 13.09
CA ALA A 206 4.13 -19.11 13.64
C ALA A 206 4.27 -19.26 15.17
N LEU A 207 5.20 -20.11 15.62
CA LEU A 207 5.65 -20.14 17.02
C LEU A 207 6.93 -20.97 17.10
N THR A 208 8.04 -20.39 16.65
CA THR A 208 9.37 -20.90 17.04
C THR A 208 10.40 -19.77 17.06
N ARG A 209 10.15 -18.74 17.88
CA ARG A 209 11.19 -17.87 18.49
C ARG A 209 10.69 -17.27 19.79
N MET A 210 10.36 -18.11 20.76
CA MET A 210 10.47 -17.77 22.18
C MET A 210 10.95 -19.03 22.89
N PHE A 211 11.99 -18.89 23.71
CA PHE A 211 12.72 -19.92 24.47
C PHE A 211 13.80 -20.71 23.70
N VAL A 212 15.01 -20.13 23.63
CA VAL A 212 16.21 -20.72 24.27
C VAL A 212 16.96 -19.57 24.95
#